data_AF-A0AAV1DF18-F1
#
_entry.id   AF-A0AAV1DF18-F1
#
_cell.length_a   1.000
_cell.length_b   1.000
_cell.length_c   1.000
_cell.angle_alpha   90.00
_cell.angle_beta   90.00
_cell.angle_gamma   90.00
#
_symmetry.space_group_name_H-M   'P 1'
#
loop_
_entity.id
_entity.type
_entity.pdbx_description
1 polymer ?
#
loop_
_entity_poly.entity_id
_entity_poly.type
_entity_poly.pdbx_seq_one_letter_code
_entity_poly.pdbx_strand_id
1 'polypeptide(L)'
;MASAIETISNLSSVKVLADHQRLQLMQDLGKACQEWGFFMVVNHGIPEALIEATTAVVDEFFDLPEAEKMEYQTKHVIRPHQIWNQL
;
A
#
# COMPACT_ATOMS: atom_id res chain seq x y z
N MET A 1 9.95 0.20 22.87
CA MET A 1 9.45 0.76 21.59
C MET A 1 9.81 -0.12 20.38
N ALA A 2 10.12 -1.40 20.59
CA ALA A 2 10.44 -2.35 19.51
C ALA A 2 9.28 -3.35 19.45
N SER A 3 8.45 -3.29 18.39
CA SER A 3 7.52 -4.38 17.99
C SER A 3 6.72 -4.03 16.72
N ALA A 4 6.59 -2.75 16.34
CA ALA A 4 5.76 -2.37 15.17
C ALA A 4 6.39 -2.63 13.78
N ILE A 5 7.60 -3.18 13.69
CA ILE A 5 8.31 -3.45 12.41
C ILE A 5 8.32 -4.96 12.05
N GLU A 6 7.74 -5.83 12.88
CA GLU A 6 8.00 -7.27 12.77
C GLU A 6 7.26 -7.97 11.62
N THR A 7 6.13 -7.46 11.14
CA THR A 7 5.41 -8.09 10.01
C THR A 7 5.79 -7.43 8.70
N ILE A 8 6.97 -7.81 8.20
CA ILE A 8 7.38 -7.54 6.82
C ILE A 8 6.93 -8.72 5.95
N SER A 9 5.95 -8.48 5.09
CA SER A 9 5.51 -9.49 4.13
C SER A 9 6.39 -9.47 2.89
N ASN A 10 7.14 -10.54 2.66
CA ASN A 10 7.91 -10.73 1.45
C ASN A 10 7.05 -11.42 0.38
N LEU A 11 6.54 -10.65 -0.59
CA LEU A 11 5.63 -11.18 -1.59
C LEU A 11 6.31 -12.07 -2.63
N SER A 12 7.60 -11.84 -2.90
CA SER A 12 8.37 -12.69 -3.82
C SER A 12 8.42 -14.15 -3.35
N SER A 13 8.47 -14.37 -2.03
CA SER A 13 8.49 -15.71 -1.44
C SER A 13 7.12 -16.38 -1.39
N VAL A 14 6.02 -15.63 -1.40
CA VAL A 14 4.64 -16.17 -1.20
C VAL A 14 4.30 -17.27 -2.21
N LYS A 15 4.76 -17.16 -3.46
CA LYS A 15 4.53 -18.16 -4.50
C LYS A 15 5.24 -19.49 -4.24
N VAL A 16 6.31 -19.48 -3.44
CA VAL A 16 7.20 -20.64 -3.20
C VAL A 16 6.94 -21.26 -1.82
N LEU A 17 6.09 -20.66 -0.98
CA LEU A 17 5.78 -21.16 0.35
C LEU A 17 4.97 -22.46 0.30
N ALA A 18 5.34 -23.41 1.16
CA ALA A 18 4.51 -24.56 1.48
C ALA A 18 3.21 -24.12 2.16
N ASP A 19 2.17 -24.96 2.12
CA ASP A 19 0.84 -24.58 2.59
C ASP A 19 0.80 -24.17 4.06
N HIS A 20 1.56 -24.85 4.94
CA HIS A 20 1.65 -24.48 6.36
C HIS A 20 2.31 -23.11 6.58
N GLN A 21 3.31 -22.75 5.76
CA GLN A 21 3.98 -21.45 5.84
C GLN A 21 3.08 -20.33 5.31
N ARG A 22 2.29 -20.63 4.26
CA ARG A 22 1.29 -19.70 3.75
C ARG A 22 0.19 -19.45 4.79
N LEU A 23 -0.26 -20.49 5.48
CA LEU A 23 -1.24 -20.36 6.56
C LEU A 23 -0.71 -19.50 7.71
N GLN A 24 0.54 -19.71 8.15
CA GLN A 24 1.16 -18.89 9.19
C GLN A 24 1.25 -17.42 8.75
N LEU A 25 1.72 -17.15 7.53
CA LEU A 25 1.75 -15.79 6.98
C LEU A 25 0.38 -15.12 6.98
N MET A 26 -0.68 -15.84 6.62
CA MET A 26 -2.05 -15.32 6.65
C MET A 26 -2.51 -14.98 8.07
N GLN A 27 -2.12 -15.78 9.06
CA GLN A 27 -2.42 -15.51 10.47
C GLN A 27 -1.68 -14.26 10.97
N ASP A 28 -0.39 -14.14 10.63
CA ASP A 28 0.43 -13.01 11.03
C ASP A 28 -0.07 -11.70 10.40
N LEU A 29 -0.44 -11.74 9.12
CA LEU A 29 -1.10 -10.61 8.43
C LEU A 29 -2.44 -10.25 9.08
N GLY A 30 -3.27 -11.24 9.38
CA GLY A 30 -4.56 -11.03 10.05
C GLY A 30 -4.38 -10.35 11.41
N LYS A 31 -3.39 -10.78 12.19
CA LYS A 31 -3.02 -10.18 13.47
C LYS A 31 -2.51 -8.75 13.29
N ALA A 32 -1.64 -8.51 12.31
CA ALA A 32 -1.13 -7.17 12.01
C ALA A 32 -2.25 -6.18 11.68
N CYS A 33 -3.22 -6.61 10.85
CA CYS A 33 -4.40 -5.82 10.53
C CYS A 33 -5.28 -5.51 11.75
N GLN A 34 -5.44 -6.47 12.68
CA GLN A 34 -6.28 -6.30 13.86
C GLN A 34 -5.63 -5.44 14.94
N GLU A 35 -4.33 -5.61 15.16
CA GLU A 35 -3.61 -4.93 16.24
C GLU A 35 -3.10 -3.54 15.82
N TRP A 36 -2.60 -3.41 14.58
CA TRP A 36 -1.93 -2.20 14.11
C TRP A 36 -2.70 -1.48 13.01
N GLY A 37 -3.52 -2.19 12.23
CA GLY A 37 -4.26 -1.63 11.09
C GLY A 37 -3.43 -1.39 9.83
N PHE A 38 -2.12 -1.67 9.86
CA PHE A 38 -1.21 -1.57 8.72
C PHE A 38 -0.02 -2.54 8.86
N PHE A 39 0.66 -2.81 7.74
CA PHE A 39 1.89 -3.61 7.67
C PHE A 39 2.73 -3.16 6.46
N MET A 40 4.01 -3.57 6.43
CA MET A 40 4.90 -3.29 5.29
C MET A 40 5.01 -4.51 4.37
N VAL A 41 4.94 -4.26 3.07
CA VAL A 41 5.28 -5.25 2.04
C VAL A 41 6.63 -4.90 1.46
N VAL A 42 7.55 -5.86 1.45
CA VAL A 42 8.85 -5.73 0.77
C VAL A 42 8.95 -6.80 -0.30
N ASN A 43 9.90 -6.65 -1.22
CA ASN A 43 10.08 -7.58 -2.34
C ASN A 43 8.75 -7.86 -3.06
N HIS A 44 7.94 -6.79 -3.23
CA HIS A 44 6.63 -6.82 -3.88
C HIS A 44 6.74 -7.08 -5.40
N GLY A 45 7.95 -7.01 -5.97
CA GLY A 45 8.19 -7.22 -7.40
C GLY A 45 7.86 -6.01 -8.28
N ILE A 46 7.64 -4.84 -7.67
CA ILE A 46 7.51 -3.58 -8.41
C ILE A 46 8.92 -3.10 -8.72
N PRO A 47 9.25 -2.80 -9.99
CA PRO A 47 10.58 -2.30 -10.34
C PRO A 47 10.91 -0.99 -9.62
N GLU A 48 12.12 -0.88 -9.09
CA GLU A 48 12.59 0.32 -8.38
C GLU A 48 12.55 1.56 -9.28
N ALA A 49 12.97 1.43 -10.55
CA ALA A 49 12.89 2.50 -11.53
C ALA A 49 11.47 3.05 -11.74
N LEU A 50 10.43 2.20 -11.59
CA LEU A 50 9.04 2.67 -11.67
C LEU A 50 8.65 3.47 -10.42
N ILE A 51 9.11 3.06 -9.24
CA ILE A 51 8.90 3.80 -7.99
C ILE A 51 9.56 5.17 -8.11
N GLU A 52 10.83 5.22 -8.50
CA GLU A 52 11.58 6.47 -8.69
C GLU A 52 10.91 7.41 -9.69
N ALA A 53 10.52 6.88 -10.87
CA ALA A 53 9.83 7.68 -11.88
C ALA A 53 8.47 8.20 -11.39
N THR A 54 7.74 7.39 -10.62
CA THR A 54 6.46 7.81 -10.04
C THR A 54 6.67 8.91 -8.99
N THR A 55 7.66 8.75 -8.11
CA THR A 55 8.00 9.76 -7.10
C THR A 55 8.43 11.07 -7.76
N ALA A 56 9.26 11.03 -8.80
CA ALA A 56 9.67 12.23 -9.53
C ALA A 56 8.48 12.99 -10.13
N VAL A 57 7.53 12.29 -10.76
CA VAL A 57 6.31 12.92 -11.31
C VAL A 57 5.42 13.50 -10.20
N VAL A 58 5.34 12.84 -9.03
CA VAL A 58 4.62 13.38 -7.87
C VAL A 58 5.26 14.68 -7.41
N ASP A 59 6.58 14.72 -7.29
CA ASP A 59 7.31 15.94 -6.90
C ASP A 59 7.08 17.06 -7.92
N GLU A 60 7.23 16.79 -9.22
CA GLU A 60 6.95 17.74 -10.31
C GLU A 60 5.52 18.30 -10.24
N PHE A 61 4.53 17.45 -9.97
CA PHE A 61 3.14 17.90 -9.82
C PHE A 61 2.96 18.83 -8.63
N PHE A 62 3.57 18.52 -7.48
CA PHE A 62 3.43 19.33 -6.27
C PHE A 62 4.22 20.65 -6.33
N ASP A 63 5.24 20.74 -7.18
CA ASP A 63 5.97 21.97 -7.50
C ASP A 63 5.18 22.95 -8.40
N LEU A 64 4.11 22.51 -9.05
CA LEU A 64 3.23 23.39 -9.83
C LEU A 64 2.55 24.47 -8.95
N PRO A 65 2.20 25.63 -9.54
CA PRO A 65 1.38 26.64 -8.87
C PRO A 65 0.07 26.07 -8.31
N GLU A 66 -0.40 26.60 -7.19
CA GLU A 66 -1.64 26.13 -6.55
C GLU A 66 -2.84 26.19 -7.50
N ALA A 67 -2.97 27.25 -8.30
CA ALA A 67 -4.06 27.39 -9.26
C ALA A 67 -4.16 26.22 -10.24
N GLU A 68 -3.01 25.74 -10.75
CA GLU A 68 -2.93 24.60 -11.67
C GLU A 68 -3.29 23.29 -10.95
N LYS A 69 -2.77 23.08 -9.73
CA LYS A 69 -3.12 21.89 -8.92
C LYS A 69 -4.62 21.83 -8.61
N MET A 70 -5.24 22.97 -8.36
CA MET A 70 -6.65 23.08 -8.01
C MET A 70 -7.61 22.72 -9.16
N GLU A 71 -7.14 22.71 -10.42
CA GLU A 71 -7.90 22.18 -11.55
C GLU A 71 -8.22 20.69 -11.39
N TYR A 72 -7.37 19.95 -10.67
CA TYR A 72 -7.51 18.50 -10.42
C TYR A 72 -8.25 18.18 -9.12
N GLN A 73 -8.71 19.20 -8.37
CA GLN A 73 -9.40 18.98 -7.10
C GLN A 73 -10.77 18.32 -7.33
N THR A 74 -10.93 17.07 -6.89
CA THR A 74 -12.24 16.41 -6.90
C THR A 74 -13.13 16.98 -5.80
N LYS A 75 -14.29 17.54 -6.16
CA LYS A 75 -15.29 18.06 -5.20
C LYS A 75 -15.99 16.97 -4.38
N HIS A 76 -15.81 15.71 -4.75
CA HIS A 76 -16.30 14.57 -4.01
C HIS A 76 -15.16 14.00 -3.17
N VAL A 77 -15.16 14.32 -1.88
CA VAL A 77 -14.44 13.52 -0.89
C VAL A 77 -14.96 12.09 -1.03
N ILE A 78 -14.06 11.14 -1.25
CA ILE A 78 -14.36 9.71 -1.36
C ILE A 78 -15.33 9.34 -0.24
N ARG A 79 -16.56 8.94 -0.61
CA ARG A 79 -17.57 8.42 0.31
C ARG A 79 -17.43 6.90 0.32
N PRO A 80 -16.82 6.28 1.35
CA PRO A 80 -16.51 4.85 1.33
C PRO A 80 -17.74 3.96 1.10
N HIS A 81 -18.92 4.42 1.54
CA HIS A 81 -20.19 3.71 1.39
C HIS A 81 -20.74 3.65 -0.04
N GLN A 82 -20.21 4.44 -1.00
CA GLN A 82 -20.67 4.40 -2.39
C GLN A 82 -19.97 3.34 -3.25
N ILE A 83 -18.89 2.72 -2.76
CA ILE A 83 -18.13 1.70 -3.50
C ILE A 83 -18.72 0.29 -3.29
N TRP A 84 -19.24 -0.02 -2.09
CA TRP A 84 -19.73 -1.37 -1.75
C TRP A 84 -21.09 -1.75 -2.38
N ASN A 85 -21.81 -0.81 -2.99
CA ASN A 85 -23.13 -1.06 -3.59
C ASN A 85 -23.09 -1.26 -5.12
N GLN A 86 -21.91 -1.42 -5.72
CA GLN A 86 -21.75 -1.71 -7.16
C GLN A 86 -20.96 -3.00 -7.45
N LEU A 87 -20.84 -3.88 -6.45
CA LEU A 87 -20.41 -5.28 -6.62
C LEU A 87 -21.56 -6.21 -6.21
#